data_AF-A0A517R6S0-F1
#
_entry.id   AF-A0A517R6S0-F1
#
_cell.length_a   1.000
_cell.length_b   1.000
_cell.length_c   1.000
_cell.angle_alpha   90.00
_cell.angle_beta   90.00
_cell.angle_gamma   90.00
#
_symmetry.space_group_name_H-M   'P 1'
#
loop_
_entity.id
_entity.type
_entity.pdbx_description
1 polymer ?
#
loop_
_entity_poly.entity_id
_entity_poly.type
_entity_poly.pdbx_seq_one_letter_code
_entity_poly.pdbx_strand_id
1 'polypeptide(L)'
;MSSVQLFDVFLSHSSADSSLADLVAHELDQGGLGVFQHDVPQPGEDLSAEIRDSLAECSAVVFLLTPSFRESPNLAYEAGAAMAWNKPIFSLYSGVEPQSIPRFLREYRMVPISQLNSFPEMIRPTIEPFSDEDRSTLRDVYSEVGIPTDQLVRRPSLSGEISARFREKAGIVRGAERLVQELIKMRKRGDLPTVGRLTAAPE
;
A
#
# COMPACT_ATOMS: atom_id res chain seq x y z
N MET A 1 -2.48 0.40 23.80
CA MET A 1 -1.06 0.76 23.63
C MET A 1 -0.76 0.59 22.15
N SER A 2 -0.64 1.69 21.42
CA SER A 2 -0.29 1.67 20.01
C SER A 2 1.16 1.22 19.91
N SER A 3 1.42 0.09 19.27
CA SER A 3 2.77 -0.27 18.83
C SER A 3 3.29 0.88 17.97
N VAL A 4 4.40 1.48 18.37
CA VAL A 4 5.07 2.50 17.56
C VAL A 4 5.50 1.80 16.28
N GLN A 5 4.83 2.10 15.19
CA GLN A 5 5.22 1.64 13.87
C GLN A 5 6.56 2.32 13.55
N LEU A 6 7.66 1.58 13.59
CA LEU A 6 9.00 2.17 13.54
C LEU A 6 9.37 2.61 12.10
N PHE A 7 8.77 1.97 11.09
CA PHE A 7 9.03 2.23 9.68
C PHE A 7 7.74 2.24 8.85
N ASP A 8 7.67 3.14 7.88
CA ASP A 8 6.54 3.30 6.95
C ASP A 8 6.66 2.35 5.75
N VAL A 9 7.86 2.16 5.24
CA VAL A 9 8.13 1.44 3.99
C VAL A 9 9.11 0.30 4.23
N PHE A 10 8.75 -0.89 3.79
CA PHE A 10 9.69 -2.00 3.61
C PHE A 10 10.31 -1.89 2.21
N LEU A 11 11.61 -1.69 2.12
CA LEU A 11 12.36 -1.66 0.86
C LEU A 11 13.01 -3.02 0.60
N SER A 12 12.50 -3.72 -0.41
CA SER A 12 13.05 -4.98 -0.91
C SER A 12 14.03 -4.71 -2.04
N HIS A 13 15.28 -5.13 -1.90
CA HIS A 13 16.34 -4.97 -2.90
C HIS A 13 17.23 -6.22 -2.98
N SER A 14 17.99 -6.32 -4.06
CA SER A 14 19.13 -7.24 -4.13
C SER A 14 20.32 -6.65 -3.37
N SER A 15 21.13 -7.47 -2.74
CA SER A 15 22.36 -7.03 -2.08
C SER A 15 23.38 -6.41 -3.04
N ALA A 16 23.30 -6.75 -4.33
CA ALA A 16 24.10 -6.10 -5.37
C ALA A 16 23.69 -4.63 -5.61
N ASP A 17 22.52 -4.22 -5.12
CA ASP A 17 21.94 -2.90 -5.32
C ASP A 17 21.97 -2.03 -4.05
N SER A 18 22.70 -2.39 -2.99
CA SER A 18 22.68 -1.65 -1.71
C SER A 18 22.93 -0.15 -1.89
N SER A 19 23.86 0.27 -2.76
CA SER A 19 24.08 1.70 -3.02
C SER A 19 22.87 2.42 -3.63
N LEU A 20 22.09 1.74 -4.47
CA LEU A 20 20.86 2.29 -5.04
C LEU A 20 19.72 2.24 -4.03
N ALA A 21 19.65 1.18 -3.21
CA ALA A 21 18.69 1.06 -2.12
C ALA A 21 18.89 2.18 -1.09
N ASP A 22 20.15 2.50 -0.73
CA ASP A 22 20.49 3.62 0.16
C ASP A 22 20.03 4.97 -0.40
N LEU A 23 20.17 5.18 -1.71
CA LEU A 23 19.66 6.40 -2.37
C LEU A 23 18.13 6.47 -2.29
N VAL A 24 17.45 5.35 -2.55
CA VAL A 24 15.98 5.28 -2.45
C VAL A 24 15.51 5.51 -1.02
N ALA A 25 16.18 4.89 -0.04
CA ALA A 25 15.89 5.06 1.37
C ALA A 25 16.10 6.51 1.81
N HIS A 26 17.19 7.14 1.39
CA HIS A 26 17.46 8.54 1.67
C HIS A 26 16.37 9.48 1.10
N GLU A 27 15.95 9.28 -0.14
CA GLU A 27 14.91 10.11 -0.77
C GLU A 27 13.55 9.93 -0.09
N LEU A 28 13.20 8.70 0.32
CA LEU A 28 12.00 8.44 1.11
C LEU A 28 12.06 9.10 2.50
N ASP A 29 13.21 9.05 3.17
CA ASP A 29 13.43 9.68 4.48
C ASP A 29 13.39 11.20 4.40
N GLN A 30 14.01 11.82 3.39
CA GLN A 30 13.88 13.26 3.11
C GLN A 30 12.43 13.65 2.81
N GLY A 31 11.69 12.73 2.17
CA GLY A 31 10.27 12.84 1.97
C GLY A 31 9.44 12.66 3.24
N GLY A 32 10.03 12.32 4.39
CA GLY A 32 9.37 12.11 5.68
C GLY A 32 8.70 10.73 5.83
N LEU A 33 9.28 9.69 5.22
CA LEU A 33 8.83 8.29 5.32
C LEU A 33 9.97 7.43 5.87
N GLY A 34 9.76 6.79 7.01
CA GLY A 34 10.75 5.88 7.60
C GLY A 34 10.91 4.60 6.77
N VAL A 35 12.13 4.21 6.45
CA VAL A 35 12.43 3.05 5.60
C VAL A 35 13.11 1.94 6.39
N PHE A 36 12.54 0.75 6.32
CA PHE A 36 13.22 -0.48 6.69
C PHE A 36 13.84 -1.10 5.45
N GLN A 37 15.16 -1.26 5.44
CA GLN A 37 15.89 -2.05 4.46
C GLN A 37 16.73 -3.09 5.21
N HIS A 38 16.76 -4.32 4.70
CA HIS A 38 17.56 -5.40 5.26
C HIS A 38 18.69 -5.73 4.29
N ASP A 39 19.92 -5.40 4.65
CA ASP A 39 21.09 -5.97 3.99
C ASP A 39 21.28 -7.41 4.48
N VAL A 40 21.65 -8.30 3.56
CA VAL A 40 21.86 -9.76 3.75
C VAL A 40 22.24 -10.15 5.19
N PRO A 41 21.56 -11.15 5.81
CA PRO A 41 21.78 -11.47 7.22
C PRO A 41 23.14 -12.09 7.49
N GLN A 42 23.54 -12.01 8.76
CA GLN A 42 24.66 -12.78 9.27
C GLN A 42 24.28 -14.28 9.40
N PRO A 43 25.25 -15.20 9.30
CA PRO A 43 24.96 -16.64 9.40
C PRO A 43 24.35 -17.01 10.76
N GLY A 44 23.12 -17.52 10.77
CA GLY A 44 22.46 -18.08 11.97
C GLY A 44 21.14 -17.43 12.39
N GLU A 45 20.72 -16.34 11.74
CA GLU A 45 19.39 -15.75 11.95
C GLU A 45 18.30 -16.53 11.21
N ASP A 46 17.16 -16.75 11.88
CA ASP A 46 15.95 -17.27 11.24
C ASP A 46 15.32 -16.15 10.39
N LEU A 47 15.99 -15.87 9.27
CA LEU A 47 15.74 -14.80 8.30
C LEU A 47 14.26 -14.66 7.92
N SER A 48 13.53 -15.78 7.97
CA SER A 48 12.12 -15.86 7.62
C SER A 48 11.21 -15.13 8.60
N ALA A 49 11.57 -15.09 9.90
CA ALA A 49 10.73 -14.54 10.95
C ALA A 49 10.90 -13.02 11.05
N GLU A 50 12.13 -12.52 11.08
CA GLU A 50 12.41 -11.08 11.19
C GLU A 50 11.94 -10.31 9.96
N ILE A 51 12.27 -10.78 8.75
CA ILE A 51 11.77 -10.17 7.50
C ILE A 51 10.24 -10.13 7.51
N ARG A 52 9.59 -11.22 7.93
CA ARG A 52 8.14 -11.31 8.00
C ARG A 52 7.57 -10.32 8.99
N ASP A 53 8.15 -10.20 10.18
CA ASP A 53 7.67 -9.29 11.22
C ASP A 53 7.90 -7.82 10.83
N SER A 54 9.06 -7.47 10.27
CA SER A 54 9.31 -6.12 9.74
C SER A 54 8.39 -5.78 8.57
N LEU A 55 8.19 -6.71 7.62
CA LEU A 55 7.23 -6.52 6.53
C LEU A 55 5.82 -6.33 7.08
N ALA A 56 5.43 -7.07 8.14
CA ALA A 56 4.13 -6.94 8.79
C ALA A 56 3.95 -5.56 9.46
N GLU A 57 5.01 -5.00 10.03
CA GLU A 57 4.99 -3.70 10.70
C GLU A 57 4.99 -2.51 9.73
N CYS A 58 5.56 -2.62 8.52
CA CYS A 58 5.54 -1.50 7.57
C CYS A 58 4.15 -1.20 6.98
N SER A 59 3.88 0.06 6.64
CA SER A 59 2.62 0.47 6.01
C SER A 59 2.53 0.13 4.52
N ALA A 60 3.68 0.03 3.83
CA ALA A 60 3.77 -0.33 2.41
C ALA A 60 5.07 -1.10 2.10
N VAL A 61 5.12 -1.69 0.91
CA VAL A 61 6.28 -2.41 0.38
C VAL A 61 6.71 -1.78 -0.94
N VAL A 62 8.01 -1.50 -1.08
CA VAL A 62 8.63 -1.03 -2.32
C VAL A 62 9.63 -2.09 -2.77
N PHE A 63 9.46 -2.60 -3.99
CA PHE A 63 10.42 -3.49 -4.63
C PHE A 63 11.34 -2.68 -5.55
N LEU A 64 12.65 -2.69 -5.26
CA LEU A 64 13.67 -2.15 -6.14
C LEU A 64 14.07 -3.21 -7.17
N LEU A 65 13.68 -2.98 -8.43
CA LEU A 65 13.80 -3.93 -9.52
C LEU A 65 14.88 -3.47 -10.50
N THR A 66 16.09 -4.01 -10.35
CA THR A 66 17.24 -3.82 -11.24
C THR A 66 17.57 -5.13 -11.98
N PRO A 67 18.53 -5.17 -12.92
CA PRO A 67 18.93 -6.44 -13.52
C PRO A 67 19.31 -7.54 -12.50
N SER A 68 19.76 -7.16 -11.30
CA SER A 68 20.16 -8.08 -10.23
C SER A 68 18.98 -8.56 -9.35
N PHE A 69 17.76 -8.03 -9.51
CA PHE A 69 16.61 -8.42 -8.67
C PHE A 69 16.32 -9.93 -8.73
N ARG A 70 16.67 -10.57 -9.84
CA ARG A 70 16.49 -12.03 -10.06
C ARG A 70 17.36 -12.88 -9.15
N GLU A 71 18.41 -12.30 -8.61
CA GLU A 71 19.33 -12.94 -7.69
C GLU A 71 18.83 -12.85 -6.24
N SER A 72 17.80 -12.03 -5.95
CA SER A 72 17.18 -11.95 -4.62
C SER A 72 16.35 -13.22 -4.34
N PRO A 73 16.79 -14.09 -3.41
CA PRO A 73 16.10 -15.33 -3.09
C PRO A 73 14.75 -15.09 -2.40
N ASN A 74 14.56 -13.92 -1.77
CA ASN A 74 13.41 -13.61 -0.94
C ASN A 74 12.30 -12.85 -1.68
N LEU A 75 12.56 -12.33 -2.89
CA LEU A 75 11.63 -11.47 -3.62
C LEU A 75 10.23 -12.08 -3.76
N ALA A 76 10.16 -13.37 -4.15
CA ALA A 76 8.88 -14.05 -4.32
C ALA A 76 8.15 -14.27 -2.99
N TYR A 77 8.89 -14.53 -1.91
CA TYR A 77 8.34 -14.69 -0.57
C TYR A 77 7.79 -13.38 -0.02
N GLU A 78 8.57 -12.30 -0.10
CA GLU A 78 8.18 -10.95 0.32
C GLU A 78 6.97 -10.44 -0.48
N ALA A 79 6.98 -10.64 -1.80
CA ALA A 79 5.84 -10.31 -2.65
C ALA A 79 4.60 -11.12 -2.24
N GLY A 80 4.74 -12.43 -2.02
CA GLY A 80 3.64 -13.27 -1.54
C GLY A 80 3.06 -12.81 -0.20
N ALA A 81 3.91 -12.45 0.76
CA ALA A 81 3.50 -11.96 2.07
C ALA A 81 2.77 -10.60 1.97
N ALA A 82 3.35 -9.65 1.22
CA ALA A 82 2.76 -8.34 0.99
C ALA A 82 1.36 -8.44 0.34
N MET A 83 1.22 -9.34 -0.64
CA MET A 83 -0.06 -9.63 -1.29
C MET A 83 -1.07 -10.25 -0.32
N ALA A 84 -0.66 -11.26 0.45
CA ALA A 84 -1.53 -11.92 1.41
C ALA A 84 -2.06 -10.97 2.49
N TRP A 85 -1.28 -9.96 2.86
CA TRP A 85 -1.68 -8.92 3.82
C TRP A 85 -2.34 -7.70 3.19
N ASN A 86 -2.57 -7.72 1.88
CA ASN A 86 -3.17 -6.61 1.12
C ASN A 86 -2.42 -5.28 1.36
N LYS A 87 -1.10 -5.35 1.52
CA LYS A 87 -0.25 -4.16 1.68
C LYS A 87 -0.15 -3.43 0.34
N PRO A 88 -0.12 -2.08 0.36
CA PRO A 88 0.28 -1.33 -0.82
C PRO A 88 1.67 -1.78 -1.30
N ILE A 89 1.74 -2.14 -2.58
CA ILE A 89 2.98 -2.54 -3.24
C ILE A 89 3.32 -1.52 -4.34
N PHE A 90 4.58 -1.13 -4.40
CA PHE A 90 5.14 -0.28 -5.44
C PHE A 90 6.38 -0.96 -6.05
N SER A 91 6.51 -0.87 -7.37
CA SER A 91 7.63 -1.43 -8.12
C SER A 91 8.49 -0.31 -8.66
N LEU A 92 9.61 -0.01 -8.02
CA LEU A 92 10.58 1.00 -8.46
C LEU A 92 11.64 0.32 -9.32
N TYR A 93 11.75 0.66 -10.59
CA TYR A 93 12.58 -0.09 -11.53
C TYR A 93 13.65 0.74 -12.22
N SER A 94 14.81 0.13 -12.46
CA SER A 94 15.97 0.74 -13.11
C SER A 94 16.67 -0.25 -14.04
N GLY A 95 16.97 0.15 -15.27
CA GLY A 95 17.75 -0.67 -16.21
C GLY A 95 17.11 -2.01 -16.61
N VAL A 96 15.82 -2.21 -16.32
CA VAL A 96 15.04 -3.39 -16.71
C VAL A 96 13.87 -3.00 -17.57
N GLU A 97 13.63 -3.79 -18.60
CA GLU A 97 12.43 -3.65 -19.43
C GLU A 97 11.20 -4.08 -18.62
N PRO A 98 10.11 -3.30 -18.60
CA PRO A 98 8.90 -3.66 -17.85
C PRO A 98 8.41 -5.08 -18.14
N GLN A 99 8.50 -5.56 -19.40
CA GLN A 99 8.03 -6.90 -19.75
C GLN A 99 8.86 -8.03 -19.13
N SER A 100 10.10 -7.73 -18.72
CA SER A 100 11.00 -8.68 -18.04
C SER A 100 10.72 -8.84 -16.55
N ILE A 101 9.88 -7.97 -15.99
CA ILE A 101 9.44 -8.00 -14.59
C ILE A 101 8.32 -9.04 -14.42
N PRO A 102 8.33 -9.84 -13.34
CA PRO A 102 7.28 -10.79 -13.07
C PRO A 102 5.89 -10.15 -13.13
N ARG A 103 4.95 -10.83 -13.80
CA ARG A 103 3.60 -10.30 -14.03
C ARG A 103 2.94 -9.83 -12.73
N PHE A 104 3.10 -10.60 -11.65
CA PHE A 104 2.51 -10.27 -10.36
C PHE A 104 3.00 -8.93 -9.79
N LEU A 105 4.22 -8.48 -10.09
CA LEU A 105 4.70 -7.14 -9.68
C LEU A 105 4.30 -6.03 -10.66
N ARG A 106 4.01 -6.38 -11.92
CA ARG A 106 3.52 -5.43 -12.92
C ARG A 106 2.05 -5.03 -12.72
N GLU A 107 1.29 -5.83 -11.99
CA GLU A 107 -0.11 -5.52 -11.66
C GLU A 107 -0.21 -4.39 -10.62
N TYR A 108 0.90 -4.05 -9.97
CA TYR A 108 1.03 -2.93 -9.04
C TYR A 108 1.61 -1.69 -9.72
N ARG A 109 1.59 -0.56 -9.01
CA ARG A 109 2.11 0.71 -9.53
C ARG A 109 3.61 0.58 -9.81
N MET A 110 3.96 0.69 -11.09
CA MET A 110 5.34 0.74 -11.57
C MET A 110 5.83 2.17 -11.70
N VAL A 111 7.00 2.46 -11.14
CA VAL A 111 7.62 3.79 -11.17
C VAL A 111 9.07 3.64 -11.65
N PRO A 112 9.51 4.36 -12.70
CA PRO A 112 10.91 4.34 -13.09
C PRO A 112 11.74 5.09 -12.05
N ILE A 113 12.98 4.64 -11.81
CA ILE A 113 13.91 5.27 -10.85
C ILE A 113 14.16 6.75 -11.15
N SER A 114 14.00 7.18 -12.41
CA SER A 114 14.11 8.59 -12.80
C SER A 114 13.07 9.51 -12.16
N GLN A 115 12.02 8.96 -11.57
CA GLN A 115 10.98 9.69 -10.82
C GLN A 115 11.16 9.62 -9.31
N LEU A 116 12.31 9.13 -8.82
CA LEU A 116 12.58 8.92 -7.40
C LEU A 116 12.33 10.18 -6.54
N ASN A 117 12.71 11.37 -7.03
CA ASN A 117 12.49 12.63 -6.34
C ASN A 117 11.01 12.94 -6.00
N SER A 118 10.08 12.50 -6.85
CA SER A 118 8.63 12.66 -6.66
C SER A 118 7.97 11.45 -5.99
N PHE A 119 8.73 10.37 -5.80
CA PHE A 119 8.22 9.10 -5.33
C PHE A 119 7.65 9.18 -3.89
N PRO A 120 8.27 9.87 -2.92
CA PRO A 120 7.71 9.98 -1.58
C PRO A 120 6.32 10.63 -1.59
N GLU A 121 6.16 11.75 -2.31
CA GLU A 121 4.87 12.43 -2.48
C GLU A 121 3.83 11.55 -3.17
N MET A 122 4.28 10.76 -4.15
CA MET A 122 3.42 9.85 -4.91
C MET A 122 2.83 8.73 -4.07
N ILE A 123 3.59 8.17 -3.12
CA ILE A 123 3.18 7.01 -2.32
C ILE A 123 2.55 7.40 -0.98
N ARG A 124 2.90 8.57 -0.43
CA ARG A 124 2.43 9.09 0.86
C ARG A 124 0.90 8.97 1.07
N PRO A 125 0.02 9.36 0.12
CA PRO A 125 -1.43 9.21 0.27
C PRO A 125 -1.92 7.76 0.42
N THR A 126 -1.07 6.78 0.12
CA THR A 126 -1.34 5.34 0.23
C THR A 126 -0.81 4.76 1.55
N ILE A 127 0.17 5.42 2.15
CA ILE A 127 0.83 5.01 3.39
C ILE A 127 0.14 5.65 4.59
N GLU A 128 -0.14 6.96 4.52
CA GLU A 128 -0.64 7.73 5.66
C GLU A 128 -1.95 7.14 6.21
N PRO A 129 -2.04 6.87 7.52
CA PRO A 129 -3.25 6.35 8.13
C PRO A 129 -4.40 7.35 7.95
N PHE A 130 -5.63 6.83 7.91
CA PHE A 130 -6.80 7.69 7.98
C PHE A 130 -6.81 8.43 9.32
N SER A 131 -6.94 9.75 9.29
CA SER A 131 -7.18 10.55 10.49
C SER A 131 -8.62 10.34 11.00
N ASP A 132 -8.94 10.83 12.20
CA ASP A 132 -10.32 10.79 12.69
C ASP A 132 -11.26 11.69 11.87
N GLU A 133 -10.73 12.80 11.34
CA GLU A 133 -11.44 13.67 10.40
C GLU A 133 -11.70 12.96 9.07
N ASP A 134 -10.71 12.22 8.54
CA ASP A 134 -10.90 11.41 7.33
C ASP A 134 -11.98 10.34 7.57
N ARG A 135 -11.95 9.66 8.73
CA ARG A 135 -12.95 8.65 9.07
C ARG A 135 -14.34 9.25 9.25
N SER A 136 -14.45 10.43 9.83
CA SER A 136 -15.72 11.15 9.92
C SER A 136 -16.25 11.47 8.54
N THR A 137 -15.41 12.05 7.67
CA THR A 137 -15.78 12.39 6.29
C THR A 137 -16.18 11.13 5.50
N LEU A 138 -15.43 10.04 5.65
CA LEU A 138 -15.72 8.76 4.99
C LEU A 138 -17.03 8.14 5.48
N ARG A 139 -17.37 8.28 6.77
CA ARG A 139 -18.67 7.85 7.32
C ARG A 139 -19.82 8.64 6.71
N ASP A 140 -19.67 9.95 6.55
CA ASP A 140 -20.70 10.80 5.95
C ASP A 140 -20.91 10.43 4.48
N VAL A 141 -19.82 10.31 3.72
CA VAL A 141 -19.84 9.85 2.32
C VAL A 141 -20.51 8.47 2.20
N TYR A 142 -20.17 7.54 3.09
CA TYR A 142 -20.79 6.22 3.11
C TYR A 142 -22.31 6.28 3.31
N SER A 143 -22.77 7.15 4.20
CA SER A 143 -24.18 7.34 4.50
C SER A 143 -24.94 7.96 3.32
N GLU A 144 -24.32 8.92 2.63
CA GLU A 144 -24.89 9.58 1.45
C GLU A 144 -24.97 8.66 0.24
N VAL A 145 -23.91 7.89 -0.03
CA VAL A 145 -23.88 6.95 -1.14
C VAL A 145 -24.79 5.75 -0.88
N GLY A 146 -24.95 5.33 0.39
CA GLY A 146 -25.94 4.34 0.79
C GLY A 146 -25.69 2.91 0.30
N ILE A 147 -24.51 2.61 -0.25
CA ILE A 147 -24.16 1.27 -0.74
C ILE A 147 -23.56 0.44 0.42
N PRO A 148 -24.12 -0.73 0.77
CA PRO A 148 -23.57 -1.60 1.80
C PRO A 148 -22.12 -2.05 1.52
N THR A 149 -21.31 -2.22 2.58
CA THR A 149 -19.89 -2.57 2.45
C THR A 149 -19.67 -3.92 1.74
N ASP A 150 -20.58 -4.89 1.91
CA ASP A 150 -20.51 -6.18 1.22
C ASP A 150 -20.72 -6.05 -0.29
N GLN A 151 -21.53 -5.09 -0.73
CA GLN A 151 -21.72 -4.82 -2.16
C GLN A 151 -20.50 -4.12 -2.76
N LEU A 152 -19.88 -3.18 -2.03
CA LEU A 152 -18.65 -2.51 -2.46
C LEU A 152 -17.50 -3.52 -2.67
N VAL A 153 -17.40 -4.53 -1.81
CA VAL A 153 -16.43 -5.63 -1.96
C VAL A 153 -16.73 -6.51 -3.17
N ARG A 154 -18.00 -6.90 -3.35
CA ARG A 154 -18.40 -7.79 -4.46
C ARG A 154 -18.36 -7.10 -5.82
N ARG A 155 -18.53 -5.78 -5.86
CA ARG A 155 -18.59 -4.97 -7.08
C ARG A 155 -17.68 -3.75 -6.94
N PRO A 156 -16.35 -3.91 -7.12
CA PRO A 156 -15.40 -2.81 -7.00
C PRO A 156 -15.72 -1.61 -7.90
N SER A 157 -16.41 -1.82 -9.02
CA SER A 157 -16.88 -0.74 -9.90
C SER A 157 -17.82 0.26 -9.22
N LEU A 158 -18.50 -0.12 -8.13
CA LEU A 158 -19.37 0.76 -7.35
C LEU A 158 -18.59 1.68 -6.39
N SER A 159 -17.30 1.41 -6.16
CA SER A 159 -16.47 2.20 -5.22
C SER A 159 -16.00 3.54 -5.79
N GLY A 160 -16.16 3.76 -7.10
CA GLY A 160 -15.77 5.00 -7.76
C GLY A 160 -16.49 6.23 -7.19
N GLU A 161 -17.77 6.10 -6.87
CA GLU A 161 -18.57 7.19 -6.29
C GLU A 161 -18.09 7.56 -4.88
N ILE A 162 -17.78 6.57 -4.03
CA ILE A 162 -17.19 6.79 -2.71
C ILE A 162 -15.88 7.59 -2.83
N SER A 163 -15.00 7.21 -3.77
CA SER A 163 -13.72 7.90 -3.96
C SER A 163 -13.89 9.34 -4.45
N ALA A 164 -14.83 9.57 -5.39
CA ALA A 164 -15.10 10.91 -5.90
C ALA A 164 -15.66 11.84 -4.81
N ARG A 165 -16.68 11.37 -4.06
CA ARG A 165 -17.30 12.12 -2.96
C ARG A 165 -16.35 12.37 -1.80
N PHE A 166 -15.54 11.38 -1.44
CA PHE A 166 -14.51 11.54 -0.42
C PHE A 166 -13.51 12.62 -0.81
N ARG A 167 -13.03 12.62 -2.06
CA ARG A 167 -12.11 13.66 -2.57
C ARG A 167 -12.73 15.05 -2.51
N GLU A 168 -13.99 15.18 -2.93
CA GLU A 168 -14.72 16.45 -2.91
C GLU A 168 -14.80 17.03 -1.49
N LYS A 169 -15.06 16.20 -0.48
CA LYS A 169 -15.26 16.64 0.90
C LYS A 169 -13.97 16.77 1.71
N ALA A 170 -13.06 15.80 1.58
CA ALA A 170 -11.83 15.75 2.37
C ALA A 170 -10.69 16.59 1.77
N GLY A 171 -10.83 17.04 0.51
CA GLY A 171 -9.78 17.78 -0.20
C GLY A 171 -8.53 16.95 -0.53
N ILE A 172 -8.53 15.65 -0.22
CA ILE A 172 -7.40 14.74 -0.43
C ILE A 172 -7.80 13.55 -1.29
N VAL A 173 -6.83 12.99 -2.02
CA VAL A 173 -7.04 11.82 -2.85
C VAL A 173 -6.73 10.55 -2.05
N ARG A 174 -7.68 9.61 -2.04
CA ARG A 174 -7.50 8.24 -1.55
C ARG A 174 -8.06 7.27 -2.60
N GLY A 175 -7.36 6.16 -2.83
CA GLY A 175 -7.79 5.13 -3.77
C GLY A 175 -9.12 4.49 -3.32
N ALA A 176 -9.98 4.14 -4.28
CA ALA A 176 -11.30 3.58 -3.99
C ALA A 176 -11.23 2.29 -3.16
N GLU A 177 -10.30 1.40 -3.50
CA GLU A 177 -10.05 0.18 -2.72
C GLU A 177 -9.66 0.48 -1.27
N ARG A 178 -8.77 1.46 -1.06
CA ARG A 178 -8.30 1.84 0.28
C ARG A 178 -9.45 2.38 1.15
N LEU A 179 -10.34 3.17 0.55
CA LEU A 179 -11.55 3.67 1.20
C LEU A 179 -12.49 2.52 1.57
N VAL A 180 -12.70 1.56 0.66
CA VAL A 180 -13.52 0.37 0.93
C VAL A 180 -12.92 -0.48 2.05
N GLN A 181 -11.60 -0.68 2.08
CA GLN A 181 -10.92 -1.41 3.16
C GLN A 181 -11.09 -0.69 4.51
N GLU A 182 -10.97 0.64 4.56
CA GLU A 182 -11.20 1.38 5.80
C GLU A 182 -12.68 1.29 6.23
N LEU A 183 -13.63 1.35 5.30
CA LEU A 183 -15.05 1.13 5.59
C LEU A 183 -15.32 -0.26 6.18
N ILE A 184 -14.68 -1.32 5.67
CA ILE A 184 -14.79 -2.67 6.25
C ILE A 184 -14.26 -2.68 7.69
N LYS A 185 -13.11 -2.04 7.94
CA LYS A 185 -12.54 -1.93 9.29
C LYS A 185 -13.46 -1.15 10.23
N MET A 186 -14.07 -0.05 9.76
CA MET A 186 -15.02 0.74 10.53
C MET A 186 -16.31 -0.06 10.82
N ARG A 187 -16.83 -0.83 9.84
CA ARG A 187 -17.98 -1.73 10.03
C ARG A 187 -17.72 -2.74 11.14
N LYS A 188 -16.54 -3.38 11.14
CA LYS A 188 -16.15 -4.37 12.17
C LYS A 188 -16.06 -3.76 13.57
N ARG A 189 -15.73 -2.47 13.67
CA ARG A 189 -15.67 -1.70 14.92
C ARG A 189 -17.04 -1.19 15.39
N GLY A 190 -18.08 -1.27 14.55
CA GLY A 190 -19.39 -0.70 14.84
C GLY A 190 -19.52 0.79 14.52
N ASP A 191 -18.53 1.37 13.82
CA ASP A 191 -18.42 2.80 13.56
C ASP A 191 -19.20 3.28 12.34
N LEU A 192 -19.92 2.38 11.63
CA LEU A 192 -20.70 2.71 10.45
C LEU A 192 -22.20 2.58 10.69
N PRO A 193 -23.01 3.55 10.23
CA PRO A 193 -24.45 3.44 10.27
C PRO A 193 -24.96 2.29 9.39
N THR A 194 -26.18 1.84 9.65
CA THR A 194 -26.88 0.91 8.77
C THR A 194 -27.40 1.68 7.57
N VAL A 195 -26.97 1.31 6.36
CA VAL A 195 -27.53 1.84 5.11
C VAL A 195 -28.51 0.80 4.56
N GLY A 196 -29.70 1.26 4.14
CA GLY A 196 -30.73 0.39 3.59
C GLY A 196 -30.28 -0.24 2.28
N ARG A 197 -30.70 -1.49 2.00
CA ARG A 197 -30.56 -2.06 0.65
C ARG A 197 -31.22 -1.09 -0.33
N LEU A 198 -30.47 -0.61 -1.34
CA LEU A 198 -31.11 -0.05 -2.53
C LEU A 198 -32.17 -1.06 -3.00
N THR A 199 -33.43 -0.73 -2.79
CA THR A 199 -34.52 -1.36 -3.51
C THR A 199 -34.24 -1.08 -4.97
N ALA A 200 -34.05 -2.15 -5.76
CA ALA A 200 -33.97 -2.05 -7.20
C ALA A 200 -35.09 -1.12 -7.69
N ALA A 201 -34.75 -0.15 -8.53
CA ALA A 201 -35.75 0.68 -9.18
C ALA A 201 -36.79 -0.24 -9.85
N PRO A 202 -38.10 0.07 -9.76
CA PRO A 202 -39.10 -0.67 -10.53
C PRO A 202 -38.79 -0.50 -12.03
N GLU A 203 -38.98 -1.58 -12.78
CA GLU A 203 -38.85 -1.66 -14.25
C GLU A 203 -39.68 -0.61 -14.99
#